data_AF-A0A0Q9CZG7-F1
#
_entry.id   AF-A0A0Q9CZG7-F1
#
_cell.length_a   1.000
_cell.length_b   1.000
_cell.length_c   1.000
_cell.angle_alpha   90.00
_cell.angle_beta   90.00
_cell.angle_gamma   90.00
#
_symmetry.space_group_name_H-M   'P 1'
#
loop_
_entity.id
_entity.type
_entity.pdbx_description
1 polymer ?
#
loop_
_entity_poly.entity_id
_entity_poly.type
_entity_poly.pdbx_seq_one_letter_code
_entity_poly.pdbx_strand_id
1 'polypeptide(L)'
;MPPRHIIHVNDGGRHVTAYDPQPIPARHAPSSVTLTPPRPTPTAVSDALFNTQACLNCGAPLTGPFCAQCGQKKAARMGSSTVRKEAWERFRWFEWSTIRNALRVLPQPGTTAREYVLGQRKDHPHPLTLLCLAIGFLLIVLGHTDYLRPELPSEAAQRMYALVAGYSKWSFSLGAVAAFASMWMVFRRWGYNAAELLALALYCQAVFIALQMVNQLPLVLAPSPGLLKWHKAWSPWYMTALQTLMLMVALRQFLVLDLRRDGWRLLLAGALFAALKWQATQLYARAVVELVLWQMGA
;
A
#
# COMPACT_ATOMS: atom_id res chain seq x y z
N MET A 1 74.59 -11.15 2.58
CA MET A 1 74.51 -10.57 3.92
C MET A 1 73.87 -9.18 3.80
N PRO A 2 72.57 -9.03 4.10
CA PRO A 2 71.92 -7.75 4.38
C PRO A 2 71.65 -7.61 5.90
N PRO A 3 71.37 -6.40 6.42
CA PRO A 3 71.46 -6.09 7.85
C PRO A 3 70.24 -6.61 8.62
N ARG A 4 70.49 -7.21 9.80
CA ARG A 4 69.45 -7.59 10.77
C ARG A 4 69.09 -6.37 11.61
N HIS A 5 67.87 -5.88 11.49
CA HIS A 5 67.31 -4.91 12.44
C HIS A 5 67.04 -5.63 13.77
N ILE A 6 67.81 -5.30 14.80
CA ILE A 6 67.58 -5.73 16.18
C ILE A 6 66.71 -4.67 16.84
N ILE A 7 65.46 -5.02 17.14
CA ILE A 7 64.57 -4.17 17.95
C ILE A 7 64.82 -4.52 19.41
N HIS A 8 65.40 -3.60 20.19
CA HIS A 8 65.50 -3.73 21.63
C HIS A 8 64.20 -3.23 22.28
N VAL A 9 63.43 -4.14 22.86
CA VAL A 9 62.31 -3.80 23.75
C VAL A 9 62.79 -4.05 25.18
N ASN A 10 62.85 -2.98 25.98
CA ASN A 10 63.21 -3.02 27.39
C ASN A 10 61.92 -3.09 28.21
N ASP A 11 61.47 -4.30 28.53
CA ASP A 11 60.39 -4.54 29.49
C ASP A 11 60.98 -4.92 30.84
N GLY A 12 60.52 -4.26 31.89
CA GLY A 12 60.93 -4.51 33.26
C GLY A 12 60.93 -6.01 33.59
N GLY A 13 62.13 -6.57 33.69
CA GLY A 13 62.43 -7.69 34.58
C GLY A 13 62.29 -9.12 34.07
N ARG A 14 62.10 -9.40 32.76
CA ARG A 14 62.25 -10.79 32.24
C ARG A 14 62.82 -10.82 30.82
N HIS A 15 64.07 -11.30 30.70
CA HIS A 15 64.65 -11.66 29.40
C HIS A 15 63.96 -12.92 28.86
N VAL A 16 63.15 -12.77 27.81
CA VAL A 16 62.63 -13.88 27.01
C VAL A 16 63.24 -13.78 25.63
N THR A 17 64.10 -14.74 25.27
CA THR A 17 64.61 -14.92 23.92
C THR A 17 63.50 -15.47 23.04
N ALA A 18 62.82 -14.60 22.29
CA ALA A 18 61.87 -15.01 21.28
C ALA A 18 62.62 -15.54 20.04
N TYR A 19 62.45 -16.84 19.76
CA TYR A 19 62.88 -17.47 18.51
C TYR A 19 62.01 -16.91 17.37
N ASP A 20 62.65 -16.38 16.33
CA ASP A 20 61.99 -15.90 15.11
C ASP A 20 61.77 -17.09 14.16
N PRO A 21 60.54 -17.63 14.03
CA PRO A 21 60.29 -18.72 13.10
C PRO A 21 60.33 -18.19 11.67
N GLN A 22 61.29 -18.71 10.89
CA GLN A 22 61.37 -18.53 9.43
C GLN A 22 59.97 -18.73 8.79
N PRO A 23 59.57 -17.90 7.81
CA PRO A 23 58.29 -18.06 7.14
C PRO A 23 58.27 -19.39 6.39
N ILE A 24 57.35 -20.26 6.80
CA ILE A 24 57.00 -21.51 6.11
C ILE A 24 56.59 -21.12 4.68
N PRO A 25 57.17 -21.72 3.61
CA PRO A 25 56.72 -21.45 2.26
C PRO A 25 55.22 -21.75 2.17
N ALA A 26 54.45 -20.75 1.73
CA ALA A 26 53.01 -20.85 1.59
C ALA A 26 52.68 -22.10 0.77
N ARG A 27 52.17 -23.14 1.45
CA ARG A 27 51.56 -24.28 0.78
C ARG A 27 50.48 -23.71 -0.11
N HIS A 28 50.59 -23.97 -1.41
CA HIS A 28 49.57 -23.65 -2.40
C HIS A 28 48.20 -23.96 -1.80
N ALA A 29 47.33 -22.94 -1.76
CA ALA A 29 45.95 -23.12 -1.36
C ALA A 29 45.38 -24.30 -2.17
N PRO A 30 44.73 -25.29 -1.53
CA PRO A 30 44.06 -26.32 -2.29
C PRO A 30 43.08 -25.60 -3.23
N SER A 31 43.24 -25.86 -4.52
CA SER A 31 42.33 -25.40 -5.57
C SER A 31 40.91 -25.52 -5.04
N SER A 32 40.15 -24.43 -5.11
CA SER A 32 38.72 -24.41 -4.79
C SER A 32 38.08 -25.59 -5.52
N VAL A 33 37.80 -26.65 -4.77
CA VAL A 33 37.08 -27.81 -5.27
C VAL A 33 35.70 -27.27 -5.57
N THR A 34 35.46 -26.97 -6.85
CA THR A 34 34.12 -26.74 -7.35
C THR A 34 33.38 -28.05 -7.13
N LEU A 35 32.71 -28.17 -5.98
CA LEU A 35 31.78 -29.25 -5.69
C LEU A 35 30.69 -29.13 -6.74
N THR A 36 30.87 -29.88 -7.83
CA THR A 36 29.86 -30.03 -8.86
C THR A 36 28.63 -30.57 -8.11
N PRO A 37 27.48 -29.87 -8.13
CA PRO A 37 26.30 -30.36 -7.43
C PRO A 37 26.02 -31.79 -7.91
N PRO A 38 25.74 -32.73 -7.00
CA PRO A 38 25.52 -34.12 -7.37
C PRO A 38 24.50 -34.19 -8.50
N ARG A 39 24.85 -34.93 -9.56
CA ARG A 39 23.99 -35.09 -10.72
C ARG A 39 22.64 -35.64 -10.22
N PRO A 40 21.50 -34.99 -10.54
CA PRO A 40 20.21 -35.40 -10.01
C PRO A 40 19.96 -36.86 -10.39
N THR A 41 19.82 -37.71 -9.38
CA THR A 41 19.55 -39.13 -9.58
C THR A 41 18.06 -39.29 -9.91
N PRO A 42 17.69 -40.09 -10.92
CA PRO A 42 16.28 -40.35 -11.23
C PRO A 42 15.56 -40.84 -9.98
N THR A 43 14.66 -40.02 -9.44
CA THR A 43 13.83 -40.40 -8.30
C THR A 43 12.63 -41.16 -8.84
N ALA A 44 12.41 -42.39 -8.38
CA ALA A 44 11.23 -43.15 -8.74
C ALA A 44 9.98 -42.41 -8.21
N VAL A 45 9.15 -41.90 -9.11
CA VAL A 45 7.92 -41.19 -8.76
C VAL A 45 6.91 -42.22 -8.24
N SER A 46 6.60 -42.16 -6.95
CA SER A 46 5.61 -43.02 -6.30
C SER A 46 4.70 -42.20 -5.38
N ASP A 47 3.49 -42.71 -5.09
CA ASP A 47 2.54 -42.04 -4.20
C ASP A 47 3.04 -41.94 -2.75
N ALA A 48 3.97 -42.82 -2.35
CA ALA A 48 4.63 -42.78 -1.06
C ALA A 48 5.37 -41.46 -0.81
N LEU A 49 5.91 -40.83 -1.86
CA LEU A 49 6.58 -39.52 -1.77
C LEU A 49 5.65 -38.43 -1.24
N PHE A 50 4.36 -38.49 -1.58
CA PHE A 50 3.36 -37.48 -1.20
C PHE A 50 2.63 -37.81 0.12
N ASN A 51 2.74 -39.06 0.59
CA ASN A 51 2.14 -39.52 1.85
C ASN A 51 3.02 -39.29 3.09
N THR A 52 4.18 -38.64 2.93
CA THR A 52 5.06 -38.30 4.05
C THR A 52 4.44 -37.29 5.03
N GLN A 53 4.88 -37.37 6.29
CA GLN A 53 4.58 -36.39 7.33
C GLN A 53 5.63 -35.27 7.39
N ALA A 54 6.62 -35.25 6.50
CA ALA A 54 7.61 -34.19 6.39
C ALA A 54 7.28 -33.22 5.23
N CYS A 55 7.59 -31.95 5.39
CA CYS A 55 7.44 -30.96 4.35
C CYS A 55 8.45 -31.23 3.22
N LEU A 56 7.97 -31.35 1.97
CA LEU A 56 8.85 -31.61 0.82
C LEU A 56 9.77 -30.44 0.46
N ASN A 57 9.54 -29.24 1.01
CA ASN A 57 10.38 -28.07 0.77
C ASN A 57 11.45 -27.86 1.86
N CYS A 58 11.11 -28.07 3.15
CA CYS A 58 12.04 -27.77 4.26
C CYS A 58 12.30 -28.94 5.24
N GLY A 59 11.67 -30.10 5.04
CA GLY A 59 11.85 -31.29 5.90
C GLY A 59 11.14 -31.23 7.26
N ALA A 60 10.59 -30.08 7.65
CA ALA A 60 9.89 -29.92 8.93
C ALA A 60 8.64 -30.83 9.02
N PRO A 61 8.29 -31.34 10.21
CA PRO A 61 7.09 -32.14 10.40
C PRO A 61 5.83 -31.31 10.08
N LEU A 62 4.93 -31.91 9.31
CA LEU A 62 3.64 -31.35 8.94
C LEU A 62 2.62 -31.70 10.02
N THR A 63 2.07 -30.68 10.68
CA THR A 63 0.98 -30.82 11.67
C THR A 63 -0.39 -30.45 11.09
N GLY A 64 -0.44 -30.04 9.81
CA GLY A 64 -1.66 -29.60 9.14
C GLY A 64 -1.51 -29.48 7.62
N PRO A 65 -2.48 -28.86 6.93
CA PRO A 65 -2.48 -28.74 5.47
C PRO A 65 -1.41 -27.79 4.92
N PHE A 66 -0.76 -26.99 5.78
CA PHE A 66 0.35 -26.10 5.43
C PHE A 66 1.49 -26.30 6.43
N CYS A 67 2.73 -26.20 5.95
CA CYS A 67 3.92 -26.21 6.78
C CYS A 67 4.02 -24.90 7.57
N ALA A 68 4.10 -25.00 8.91
CA ALA A 68 4.26 -23.83 9.78
C ALA A 68 5.62 -23.13 9.63
N GLN A 69 6.64 -23.84 9.11
CA GLN A 69 8.00 -23.30 9.00
C GLN A 69 8.25 -22.58 7.67
N CYS A 70 7.73 -23.09 6.55
CA CYS A 70 7.97 -22.49 5.23
C CYS A 70 6.71 -22.09 4.46
N GLY A 71 5.50 -22.34 4.99
CA GLY A 71 4.24 -21.99 4.36
C GLY A 71 3.79 -22.89 3.20
N GLN A 72 4.57 -23.91 2.83
CA GLN A 72 4.20 -24.83 1.75
C GLN A 72 2.91 -25.60 2.12
N LYS A 73 1.92 -25.58 1.23
CA LYS A 73 0.77 -26.50 1.31
C LYS A 73 1.27 -27.95 1.18
N LYS A 74 0.73 -28.88 1.97
CA LYS A 74 1.08 -30.31 1.88
C LYS A 74 0.98 -30.76 0.42
N ALA A 75 2.10 -31.20 -0.13
CA ALA A 75 2.20 -31.59 -1.53
C ALA A 75 1.38 -32.86 -1.77
N ALA A 76 0.64 -32.87 -2.86
CA ALA A 76 -0.06 -34.04 -3.38
C ALA A 76 0.37 -34.27 -4.83
N ARG A 77 0.21 -35.50 -5.32
CA ARG A 77 0.53 -35.82 -6.70
C ARG A 77 -0.31 -34.94 -7.64
N MET A 78 0.33 -34.25 -8.57
CA MET A 78 -0.36 -33.44 -9.57
C MET A 78 -1.08 -34.35 -10.56
N GLY A 79 -2.41 -34.31 -10.54
CA GLY A 79 -3.28 -34.96 -11.52
C GLY A 79 -4.10 -33.94 -12.31
N SER A 80 -4.71 -34.37 -13.41
CA SER A 80 -5.58 -33.52 -14.25
C SER A 80 -6.74 -32.90 -13.47
N SER A 81 -7.29 -33.62 -12.48
CA SER A 81 -8.29 -33.12 -11.55
C SER A 81 -7.75 -32.01 -10.64
N THR A 82 -6.52 -32.14 -10.12
CA THR A 82 -5.85 -31.13 -9.31
C THR A 82 -5.60 -29.86 -10.12
N VAL A 83 -5.07 -29.99 -11.34
CA VAL A 83 -4.82 -28.83 -12.23
C VAL A 83 -6.12 -28.13 -12.58
N ARG A 84 -7.17 -28.87 -12.96
CA ARG A 84 -8.48 -28.29 -13.27
C ARG A 84 -9.10 -27.62 -12.04
N LYS A 85 -8.99 -28.22 -10.86
CA LYS A 85 -9.48 -27.65 -9.61
C LYS A 85 -8.72 -26.39 -9.24
N GLU A 86 -7.39 -26.39 -9.32
CA GLU A 86 -6.56 -25.22 -9.03
C GLU A 86 -6.77 -24.10 -10.05
N ALA A 87 -6.92 -24.42 -11.33
CA ALA A 87 -7.24 -23.46 -12.38
C ALA A 87 -8.64 -22.87 -12.20
N TRP A 88 -9.64 -23.72 -11.92
CA TRP A 88 -11.01 -23.30 -11.66
C TRP A 88 -11.14 -22.50 -10.37
N GLU A 89 -10.43 -22.89 -9.31
CA GLU A 89 -10.32 -22.13 -8.08
C GLU A 89 -9.69 -20.76 -8.38
N ARG A 90 -8.53 -20.68 -9.04
CA ARG A 90 -7.89 -19.39 -9.37
C ARG A 90 -8.77 -18.49 -10.25
N PHE A 91 -9.46 -19.05 -11.24
CA PHE A 91 -10.37 -18.31 -12.12
C PHE A 91 -11.61 -17.81 -11.36
N ARG A 92 -12.24 -18.66 -10.56
CA ARG A 92 -13.48 -18.33 -9.83
C ARG A 92 -13.23 -17.51 -8.55
N TRP A 93 -12.02 -17.55 -8.00
CA TRP A 93 -11.61 -16.76 -6.84
C TRP A 93 -11.28 -15.31 -7.21
N PHE A 94 -10.97 -15.04 -8.48
CA PHE A 94 -10.55 -13.71 -8.91
C PHE A 94 -11.69 -12.68 -8.94
N GLU A 95 -12.98 -13.06 -8.96
CA GLU A 95 -14.00 -12.11 -9.45
C GLU A 95 -15.15 -11.74 -8.52
N TRP A 96 -15.53 -12.48 -7.48
CA TRP A 96 -16.72 -12.10 -6.69
C TRP A 96 -16.49 -11.87 -5.20
N SER A 97 -15.66 -12.67 -4.53
CA SER A 97 -15.33 -12.47 -3.11
C SER A 97 -14.54 -11.18 -2.91
N THR A 98 -13.55 -10.91 -3.77
CA THR A 98 -12.74 -9.69 -3.73
C THR A 98 -13.58 -8.43 -3.96
N ILE A 99 -14.46 -8.46 -4.97
CA ILE A 99 -15.39 -7.35 -5.25
C ILE A 99 -16.35 -7.17 -4.08
N ARG A 100 -16.94 -8.24 -3.56
CA ARG A 100 -17.83 -8.17 -2.40
C ARG A 100 -17.15 -7.58 -1.17
N ASN A 101 -15.91 -7.99 -0.90
CA ASN A 101 -15.12 -7.48 0.22
C ASN A 101 -14.75 -6.01 0.02
N ALA A 102 -14.43 -5.59 -1.20
CA ALA A 102 -14.20 -4.18 -1.53
C ALA A 102 -15.48 -3.34 -1.39
N LEU A 103 -16.63 -3.83 -1.88
CA LEU A 103 -17.92 -3.15 -1.75
C LEU A 103 -18.40 -3.07 -0.30
N ARG A 104 -18.06 -4.04 0.55
CA ARG A 104 -18.36 -4.02 1.98
C ARG A 104 -17.71 -2.84 2.70
N VAL A 105 -16.61 -2.29 2.17
CA VAL A 105 -15.94 -1.10 2.73
C VAL A 105 -16.85 0.14 2.65
N LEU A 106 -17.72 0.24 1.63
CA LEU A 106 -18.53 1.44 1.39
C LEU A 106 -19.44 1.82 2.57
N PRO A 107 -20.26 0.90 3.14
CA PRO A 107 -21.11 1.22 4.29
C PRO A 107 -20.36 1.21 5.64
N GLN A 108 -19.20 0.55 5.73
CA GLN A 108 -18.51 0.32 7.01
C GLN A 108 -16.98 0.42 6.93
N PRO A 109 -16.44 1.55 6.44
CA PRO A 109 -15.00 1.69 6.21
C PRO A 109 -14.18 1.59 7.50
N GLY A 110 -14.72 2.09 8.62
CA GLY A 110 -14.04 2.04 9.90
C GLY A 110 -14.01 0.64 10.52
N THR A 111 -15.10 -0.13 10.35
CA THR A 111 -15.15 -1.52 10.82
C THR A 111 -14.14 -2.37 10.07
N THR A 112 -14.10 -2.26 8.74
CA THR A 112 -13.14 -3.01 7.91
C THR A 112 -11.69 -2.60 8.19
N ALA A 113 -11.42 -1.31 8.38
CA ALA A 113 -10.10 -0.84 8.79
C ALA A 113 -9.68 -1.42 10.15
N ARG A 114 -10.61 -1.47 11.11
CA ARG A 114 -10.37 -2.01 12.46
C ARG A 114 -10.08 -3.50 12.42
N GLU A 115 -10.92 -4.28 11.74
CA GLU A 115 -10.72 -5.72 11.58
C GLU A 115 -9.38 -6.03 10.88
N TYR A 116 -9.01 -5.26 9.85
CA TYR A 116 -7.72 -5.38 9.16
C TYR A 116 -6.53 -5.10 10.09
N VAL A 117 -6.57 -3.99 10.83
CA VAL A 117 -5.51 -3.61 11.79
C VAL A 117 -5.38 -4.64 12.91
N LEU A 118 -6.50 -5.17 13.41
CA LEU A 118 -6.55 -6.20 14.45
C LEU A 118 -6.21 -7.62 13.95
N GLY A 119 -5.76 -7.76 12.69
CA GLY A 119 -5.16 -8.98 12.18
C GLY A 119 -6.03 -9.83 11.26
N GLN A 120 -7.29 -9.45 10.99
CA GLN A 120 -8.19 -10.18 10.07
C GLN A 120 -7.88 -9.88 8.59
N ARG A 121 -6.60 -9.86 8.21
CA ARG A 121 -6.12 -9.34 6.91
C ARG A 121 -6.49 -10.20 5.70
N LYS A 122 -6.87 -11.47 5.91
CA LYS A 122 -7.21 -12.40 4.82
C LYS A 122 -8.53 -12.05 4.13
N ASP A 123 -9.50 -11.55 4.89
CA ASP A 123 -10.86 -11.31 4.40
C ASP A 123 -11.10 -9.84 4.02
N HIS A 124 -10.06 -9.00 4.11
CA HIS A 124 -10.12 -7.58 3.80
C HIS A 124 -9.11 -7.20 2.72
N PRO A 125 -9.49 -6.35 1.75
CA PRO A 125 -8.56 -5.90 0.72
C PRO A 125 -7.44 -5.07 1.35
N HIS A 126 -6.21 -5.21 0.87
CA HIS A 126 -5.11 -4.38 1.35
C HIS A 126 -5.42 -2.88 1.08
N PRO A 127 -5.25 -1.97 2.06
CA PRO A 127 -5.69 -0.57 1.94
C PRO A 127 -5.12 0.16 0.71
N LEU A 128 -3.84 -0.05 0.42
CA LEU A 128 -3.19 0.52 -0.77
C LEU A 128 -3.75 -0.05 -2.08
N THR A 129 -4.02 -1.36 -2.12
CA THR A 129 -4.59 -2.00 -3.30
C THR A 129 -5.99 -1.46 -3.57
N LEU A 130 -6.81 -1.33 -2.53
CA LEU A 130 -8.14 -0.74 -2.64
C LEU A 130 -8.08 0.71 -3.12
N LEU A 131 -7.17 1.52 -2.58
CA LEU A 131 -6.97 2.90 -3.00
C LEU A 131 -6.55 3.00 -4.47
N CYS A 132 -5.56 2.21 -4.90
CA CYS A 132 -5.10 2.19 -6.29
C CYS A 132 -6.22 1.80 -7.26
N LEU A 133 -7.04 0.79 -6.90
CA LEU A 133 -8.21 0.40 -7.68
C LEU A 133 -9.25 1.53 -7.77
N ALA A 134 -9.53 2.20 -6.65
CA ALA A 134 -10.47 3.32 -6.60
C ALA A 134 -9.98 4.50 -7.48
N ILE A 135 -8.69 4.86 -7.38
CA ILE A 135 -8.08 5.90 -8.23
C ILE A 135 -8.16 5.50 -9.70
N GLY A 136 -7.79 4.26 -10.04
CA GLY A 136 -7.85 3.77 -11.42
C GLY A 136 -9.24 3.91 -12.04
N PHE A 137 -10.29 3.47 -11.31
CA PHE A 137 -11.66 3.60 -11.79
C PHE A 137 -12.11 5.07 -11.88
N LEU A 138 -11.75 5.91 -10.90
CA LEU A 138 -12.05 7.33 -10.93
C LEU A 138 -11.46 8.02 -12.16
N LEU A 139 -10.21 7.70 -12.53
CA LEU A 139 -9.57 8.25 -13.71
C LEU A 139 -10.28 7.84 -15.01
N ILE A 140 -10.81 6.61 -15.08
CA ILE A 140 -11.66 6.17 -16.20
C ILE A 140 -12.94 7.02 -16.27
N VAL A 141 -13.65 7.18 -15.14
CA VAL A 141 -14.88 8.00 -15.07
C VAL A 141 -14.62 9.45 -15.47
N LEU A 142 -13.53 10.06 -14.99
CA LEU A 142 -13.14 11.42 -15.35
C LEU A 142 -12.80 11.55 -16.84
N GLY A 143 -12.20 10.51 -17.44
CA GLY A 143 -11.91 10.47 -18.87
C GLY A 143 -13.17 10.51 -19.74
N HIS A 144 -14.31 10.03 -19.23
CA HIS A 144 -15.58 9.99 -19.98
C HIS A 144 -16.45 11.25 -19.85
N THR A 145 -16.22 12.11 -18.86
CA THR A 145 -17.17 13.19 -18.52
C THR A 145 -16.87 14.52 -19.21
N ASP A 146 -15.77 14.62 -19.98
CA ASP A 146 -15.19 15.89 -20.46
C ASP A 146 -15.13 16.98 -19.36
N TYR A 147 -15.21 16.60 -18.08
CA TYR A 147 -15.33 17.49 -16.91
C TYR A 147 -14.23 18.56 -16.90
N LEU A 148 -13.12 18.11 -17.44
CA LEU A 148 -11.86 18.77 -17.56
C LEU A 148 -11.78 19.64 -18.84
N ARG A 149 -12.23 19.22 -20.03
CA ARG A 149 -11.93 19.91 -21.30
C ARG A 149 -12.81 21.15 -21.61
N PRO A 150 -12.30 22.39 -21.53
CA PRO A 150 -12.92 23.53 -22.19
C PRO A 150 -12.61 23.56 -23.70
N GLU A 151 -13.51 24.13 -24.50
CA GLU A 151 -13.18 24.58 -25.86
C GLU A 151 -12.24 25.79 -25.74
N LEU A 152 -10.99 25.64 -26.16
CA LEU A 152 -9.95 26.68 -26.05
C LEU A 152 -9.47 27.10 -27.44
N PRO A 153 -9.45 28.41 -27.75
CA PRO A 153 -9.16 28.91 -29.09
C PRO A 153 -7.66 28.92 -29.44
N SER A 154 -6.75 28.74 -28.48
CA SER A 154 -5.29 28.82 -28.71
C SER A 154 -4.53 27.57 -28.25
N GLU A 155 -3.48 27.20 -28.99
CA GLU A 155 -2.59 26.09 -28.63
C GLU A 155 -1.90 26.29 -27.27
N ALA A 156 -1.53 27.53 -26.94
CA ALA A 156 -0.93 27.86 -25.65
C ALA A 156 -1.90 27.58 -24.48
N ALA A 157 -3.18 27.91 -24.65
CA ALA A 157 -4.20 27.62 -23.65
C ALA A 157 -4.46 26.11 -23.52
N GLN A 158 -4.42 25.35 -24.62
CA GLN A 158 -4.53 23.88 -24.60
C GLN A 158 -3.35 23.22 -23.88
N ARG A 159 -2.11 23.72 -24.08
CA ARG A 159 -0.92 23.23 -23.37
C ARG A 159 -0.99 23.52 -21.87
N MET A 160 -1.33 24.76 -21.50
CA MET A 160 -1.53 25.16 -20.11
C MET A 160 -2.60 24.26 -19.45
N TYR A 161 -3.70 24.04 -20.16
CA TYR A 161 -4.79 23.18 -19.72
C TYR A 161 -4.35 21.71 -19.49
N ALA A 162 -3.58 21.14 -20.42
CA ALA A 162 -3.08 19.77 -20.30
C ALA A 162 -2.15 19.59 -19.09
N LEU A 163 -1.31 20.58 -18.78
CA LEU A 163 -0.45 20.56 -17.60
C LEU A 163 -1.26 20.62 -16.31
N VAL A 164 -2.22 21.55 -16.21
CA VAL A 164 -3.13 21.65 -15.06
C VAL A 164 -3.89 20.34 -14.86
N ALA A 165 -4.40 19.73 -15.93
CA ALA A 165 -5.10 18.44 -15.87
C ALA A 165 -4.17 17.29 -15.44
N GLY A 166 -2.89 17.33 -15.83
CA GLY A 166 -1.86 16.38 -15.39
C GLY A 166 -1.62 16.43 -13.88
N TYR A 167 -1.42 17.64 -13.34
CA TYR A 167 -1.22 17.83 -11.90
C TYR A 167 -2.49 17.53 -11.11
N SER A 168 -3.66 18.01 -11.56
CA SER A 168 -4.94 17.86 -10.84
C SER A 168 -5.30 16.42 -10.45
N LYS A 169 -4.75 15.39 -11.14
CA LYS A 169 -4.91 13.97 -10.77
C LYS A 169 -4.40 13.63 -9.37
N TRP A 170 -3.43 14.39 -8.84
CA TRP A 170 -2.89 14.16 -7.49
C TRP A 170 -3.74 14.81 -6.38
N SER A 171 -4.71 15.67 -6.73
CA SER A 171 -5.60 16.28 -5.74
C SER A 171 -6.39 15.26 -4.91
N PHE A 172 -6.59 14.05 -5.46
CA PHE A 172 -7.29 12.97 -4.76
C PHE A 172 -6.55 12.48 -3.51
N SER A 173 -5.22 12.59 -3.43
CA SER A 173 -4.47 12.15 -2.24
C SER A 173 -4.61 13.12 -1.05
N LEU A 174 -4.99 14.38 -1.29
CA LEU A 174 -5.12 15.41 -0.26
C LEU A 174 -6.18 15.04 0.79
N GLY A 175 -7.23 14.33 0.38
CA GLY A 175 -8.26 13.82 1.29
C GLY A 175 -7.69 12.84 2.33
N ALA A 176 -6.82 11.93 1.90
CA ALA A 176 -6.18 10.95 2.79
C ALA A 176 -5.25 11.64 3.80
N VAL A 177 -4.48 12.63 3.33
CA VAL A 177 -3.58 13.42 4.18
C VAL A 177 -4.37 14.21 5.22
N ALA A 178 -5.43 14.91 4.80
CA ALA A 178 -6.29 15.67 5.70
C ALA A 178 -6.99 14.76 6.72
N ALA A 179 -7.47 13.58 6.28
CA ALA A 179 -8.07 12.58 7.16
C ALA A 179 -7.03 12.11 8.19
N PHE A 180 -5.86 11.64 7.76
CA PHE A 180 -4.79 11.21 8.66
C PHE A 180 -4.42 12.28 9.68
N ALA A 181 -4.16 13.51 9.24
CA ALA A 181 -3.79 14.61 10.11
C ALA A 181 -4.89 14.93 11.14
N SER A 182 -6.16 15.01 10.72
CA SER A 182 -7.28 15.27 11.62
C SER A 182 -7.41 14.19 12.71
N MET A 183 -7.27 12.92 12.34
CA MET A 183 -7.36 11.79 13.26
C MET A 183 -6.15 11.74 14.20
N TRP A 184 -4.95 12.00 13.68
CA TRP A 184 -3.72 12.06 14.46
C TRP A 184 -3.78 13.15 15.53
N MET A 185 -4.26 14.34 15.19
CA MET A 185 -4.36 15.46 16.14
C MET A 185 -5.29 15.15 17.32
N VAL A 186 -6.38 14.42 17.08
CA VAL A 186 -7.41 14.14 18.10
C VAL A 186 -7.17 12.83 18.86
N PHE A 187 -6.74 11.77 18.16
CA PHE A 187 -6.76 10.40 18.69
C PHE A 187 -5.39 9.72 18.82
N ARG A 188 -4.25 10.42 18.58
CA ARG A 188 -2.89 9.81 18.69
C ARG A 188 -2.54 9.16 20.03
N ARG A 189 -3.29 9.42 21.09
CA ARG A 189 -3.04 8.88 22.45
C ARG A 189 -3.89 7.65 22.80
N TRP A 190 -4.65 7.12 21.84
CA TRP A 190 -5.66 6.08 22.07
C TRP A 190 -5.15 4.65 21.78
N GLY A 191 -3.83 4.44 21.82
CA GLY A 191 -3.21 3.13 21.64
C GLY A 191 -2.99 2.68 20.19
N TYR A 192 -3.57 3.38 19.21
CA TYR A 192 -3.29 3.13 17.80
C TYR A 192 -2.02 3.84 17.34
N ASN A 193 -1.20 3.15 16.56
CA ASN A 193 0.02 3.71 15.96
C ASN A 193 -0.28 4.43 14.63
N ALA A 194 0.73 5.13 14.10
CA ALA A 194 0.60 5.90 12.86
C ALA A 194 0.20 5.04 11.66
N ALA A 195 0.74 3.83 11.53
CA ALA A 195 0.43 2.95 10.41
C ALA A 195 -1.04 2.47 10.45
N GLU A 196 -1.60 2.28 11.64
CA GLU A 196 -2.99 1.88 11.82
C GLU A 196 -3.96 3.02 11.48
N LEU A 197 -3.65 4.24 11.92
CA LEU A 197 -4.42 5.43 11.55
C LEU A 197 -4.28 5.77 10.06
N LEU A 198 -3.11 5.49 9.47
CA LEU A 198 -2.92 5.60 8.03
C LEU A 198 -3.77 4.57 7.28
N ALA A 199 -3.83 3.31 7.74
CA ALA A 199 -4.69 2.30 7.14
C ALA A 199 -6.16 2.76 7.11
N LEU A 200 -6.67 3.31 8.22
CA LEU A 200 -8.00 3.91 8.26
C LEU A 200 -8.16 5.07 7.26
N ALA A 201 -7.18 5.98 7.19
CA ALA A 201 -7.22 7.11 6.25
C ALA A 201 -7.31 6.63 4.78
N LEU A 202 -6.61 5.56 4.42
CA LEU A 202 -6.63 4.97 3.09
C LEU A 202 -7.98 4.32 2.75
N TYR A 203 -8.59 3.61 3.71
CA TYR A 203 -9.95 3.09 3.55
C TYR A 203 -10.98 4.22 3.38
N CYS A 204 -10.91 5.26 4.23
CA CYS A 204 -11.75 6.45 4.08
C CYS A 204 -11.58 7.09 2.69
N GLN A 205 -10.34 7.23 2.23
CA GLN A 205 -10.05 7.81 0.92
C GLN A 205 -10.64 6.98 -0.23
N ALA A 206 -10.59 5.65 -0.16
CA ALA A 206 -11.24 4.80 -1.16
C ALA A 206 -12.76 5.04 -1.21
N VAL A 207 -13.42 5.20 -0.05
CA VAL A 207 -14.84 5.54 0.02
C VAL A 207 -15.11 6.97 -0.48
N PHE A 208 -14.25 7.94 -0.17
CA PHE A 208 -14.38 9.31 -0.68
C PHE A 208 -14.31 9.36 -2.20
N ILE A 209 -13.44 8.54 -2.80
CA ILE A 209 -13.37 8.36 -4.25
C ILE A 209 -14.66 7.71 -4.76
N ALA A 210 -15.17 6.66 -4.12
CA ALA A 210 -16.45 6.06 -4.50
C ALA A 210 -17.62 7.06 -4.50
N LEU A 211 -17.73 7.87 -3.45
CA LEU A 211 -18.71 8.96 -3.38
C LEU A 211 -18.50 9.97 -4.51
N GLN A 212 -17.25 10.29 -4.86
CA GLN A 212 -16.94 11.18 -5.98
C GLN A 212 -17.35 10.57 -7.33
N MET A 213 -17.19 9.27 -7.52
CA MET A 213 -17.62 8.56 -8.73
C MET A 213 -19.14 8.60 -8.86
N VAL A 214 -19.86 8.33 -7.78
CA VAL A 214 -21.34 8.44 -7.73
C VAL A 214 -21.78 9.86 -8.05
N ASN A 215 -21.10 10.86 -7.50
CA ASN A 215 -21.39 12.26 -7.74
C ASN A 215 -21.19 12.68 -9.21
N GLN A 216 -20.33 12.01 -9.97
CA GLN A 216 -20.12 12.26 -11.40
C GLN A 216 -21.15 11.57 -12.32
N LEU A 217 -21.93 10.61 -11.81
CA LEU A 217 -22.90 9.85 -12.63
C LEU A 217 -23.90 10.71 -13.39
N PRO A 218 -24.49 11.79 -12.82
CA PRO A 218 -25.41 12.65 -13.57
C PRO A 218 -24.77 13.27 -14.81
N LEU A 219 -23.48 13.62 -14.74
CA LEU A 219 -22.74 14.19 -15.86
C LEU A 219 -22.39 13.16 -16.92
N VAL A 220 -22.14 11.90 -16.53
CA VAL A 220 -21.93 10.78 -17.47
C VAL A 220 -23.22 10.45 -18.22
N LEU A 221 -24.35 10.40 -17.51
CA LEU A 221 -25.62 9.91 -18.05
C LEU A 221 -26.39 10.97 -18.84
N ALA A 222 -26.27 12.25 -18.47
CA ALA A 222 -26.97 13.36 -19.12
C ALA A 222 -26.08 14.61 -19.25
N PRO A 223 -25.08 14.61 -20.15
CA PRO A 223 -24.19 15.74 -20.33
C PRO A 223 -24.96 17.00 -20.75
N SER A 224 -24.89 18.07 -19.95
CA SER A 224 -25.42 19.39 -20.34
C SER A 224 -24.56 20.53 -19.77
N PRO A 225 -24.39 21.66 -20.49
CA PRO A 225 -23.59 22.78 -20.02
C PRO A 225 -24.12 23.39 -18.70
N GLY A 226 -25.44 23.43 -18.53
CA GLY A 226 -26.09 23.90 -17.31
C GLY A 226 -25.79 22.99 -16.11
N LEU A 227 -25.90 21.67 -16.29
CA LEU A 227 -25.56 20.70 -15.25
C LEU A 227 -24.08 20.76 -14.88
N LEU A 228 -23.19 20.89 -15.86
CA LEU A 228 -21.74 21.01 -15.62
C LEU A 228 -21.42 22.26 -14.80
N LYS A 229 -22.00 23.40 -15.14
CA LYS A 229 -21.81 24.66 -14.40
C LYS A 229 -22.31 24.55 -12.95
N TRP A 230 -23.51 23.99 -12.77
CA TRP A 230 -24.08 23.76 -11.45
C TRP A 230 -23.20 22.81 -10.62
N HIS A 231 -22.80 21.68 -11.21
CA HIS A 231 -21.98 20.68 -10.53
C HIS A 231 -20.63 21.27 -10.10
N LYS A 232 -19.96 22.05 -10.97
CA LYS A 232 -18.70 22.73 -10.64
C LYS A 232 -18.85 23.72 -9.47
N ALA A 233 -19.98 24.44 -9.41
CA ALA A 233 -20.23 25.42 -8.35
C ALA A 233 -20.53 24.78 -6.98
N TRP A 234 -21.31 23.70 -6.97
CA TRP A 234 -21.88 23.15 -5.73
C TRP A 234 -21.19 21.89 -5.21
N SER A 235 -20.64 21.05 -6.10
CA SER A 235 -19.99 19.79 -5.72
C SER A 235 -18.97 19.90 -4.60
N PRO A 236 -18.04 20.89 -4.60
CA PRO A 236 -17.04 21.00 -3.54
C PRO A 236 -17.64 21.10 -2.13
N TRP A 237 -18.80 21.75 -1.99
CA TRP A 237 -19.44 22.02 -0.70
C TRP A 237 -20.13 20.79 -0.15
N TYR A 238 -21.09 20.23 -0.88
CA TYR A 238 -21.83 19.07 -0.38
C TYR A 238 -20.96 17.81 -0.33
N MET A 239 -19.98 17.65 -1.23
CA MET A 239 -19.04 16.52 -1.17
C MET A 239 -18.13 16.62 0.05
N THR A 240 -17.70 17.83 0.43
CA THR A 240 -16.90 18.00 1.65
C THR A 240 -17.71 17.69 2.89
N ALA A 241 -18.98 18.11 2.96
CA ALA A 241 -19.89 17.74 4.03
C ALA A 241 -20.10 16.21 4.10
N LEU A 242 -20.37 15.56 2.96
CA LEU A 242 -20.58 14.12 2.87
C LEU A 242 -19.35 13.31 3.26
N GLN A 243 -18.17 13.70 2.79
CA GLN A 243 -16.91 13.05 3.17
C GLN A 243 -16.56 13.26 4.65
N THR A 244 -16.88 14.43 5.20
CA THR A 244 -16.71 14.71 6.63
C THR A 244 -17.62 13.80 7.47
N LEU A 245 -18.89 13.67 7.08
CA LEU A 245 -19.83 12.76 7.73
C LEU A 245 -19.34 11.31 7.63
N MET A 246 -18.87 10.90 6.45
CA MET A 246 -18.33 9.54 6.25
C MET A 246 -17.07 9.29 7.10
N LEU A 247 -16.18 10.27 7.24
CA LEU A 247 -15.03 10.19 8.15
C LEU A 247 -15.48 10.00 9.59
N MET A 248 -16.50 10.75 10.04
CA MET A 248 -17.05 10.63 11.39
C MET A 248 -17.68 9.25 11.62
N VAL A 249 -18.39 8.71 10.63
CA VAL A 249 -18.90 7.33 10.68
C VAL A 249 -17.76 6.32 10.79
N ALA A 250 -16.72 6.48 9.97
CA ALA A 250 -15.54 5.61 9.98
C ALA A 250 -14.79 5.66 11.34
N LEU A 251 -14.58 6.85 11.89
CA LEU A 251 -13.96 7.05 13.20
C LEU A 251 -14.76 6.39 14.32
N ARG A 252 -16.09 6.57 14.31
CA ARG A 252 -16.98 5.94 15.28
C ARG A 252 -16.89 4.40 15.21
N GLN A 253 -16.87 3.84 14.00
CA GLN A 253 -16.75 2.40 13.78
C GLN A 253 -15.38 1.86 14.18
N PHE A 254 -14.30 2.58 13.85
CA PHE A 254 -12.92 2.15 14.06
C PHE A 254 -12.52 2.20 15.54
N LEU A 255 -12.84 3.31 16.22
CA LEU A 255 -12.52 3.53 17.63
C LEU A 255 -13.60 3.03 18.59
N VAL A 256 -14.75 2.56 18.07
CA VAL A 256 -15.90 2.09 18.87
C VAL A 256 -16.37 3.18 19.85
N LEU A 257 -16.60 4.39 19.31
CA LEU A 257 -16.94 5.57 20.11
C LEU A 257 -18.39 5.57 20.61
N ASP A 258 -18.60 6.02 21.84
CA ASP A 258 -19.92 6.36 22.37
C ASP A 258 -20.26 7.82 22.02
N LEU A 259 -21.37 8.03 21.31
CA LEU A 259 -21.76 9.36 20.84
C LEU A 259 -22.05 10.34 21.97
N ARG A 260 -22.49 9.86 23.14
CA ARG A 260 -22.79 10.72 24.30
C ARG A 260 -21.52 11.24 24.96
N ARG A 261 -20.45 10.45 24.96
CA ARG A 261 -19.19 10.77 25.65
C ARG A 261 -18.16 11.39 24.71
N ASP A 262 -18.04 10.85 23.51
CA ASP A 262 -16.98 11.19 22.55
C ASP A 262 -17.49 12.00 21.35
N GLY A 263 -18.78 12.34 21.30
CA GLY A 263 -19.39 13.08 20.18
C GLY A 263 -18.69 14.40 19.86
N TRP A 264 -18.23 15.14 20.88
CA TRP A 264 -17.50 16.39 20.66
C TRP A 264 -16.12 16.18 20.00
N ARG A 265 -15.43 15.06 20.29
CA ARG A 265 -14.16 14.69 19.65
C ARG A 265 -14.38 14.32 18.20
N LEU A 266 -15.49 13.64 17.92
CA LEU A 266 -15.89 13.29 16.57
C LEU A 266 -16.19 14.53 15.73
N LEU A 267 -16.92 15.49 16.31
CA LEU A 267 -17.18 16.80 15.69
C LEU A 267 -15.88 17.59 15.48
N LEU A 268 -14.97 17.59 16.46
CA LEU A 268 -13.67 18.23 16.34
C LEU A 268 -12.84 17.62 15.20
N ALA A 269 -12.75 16.29 15.13
CA ALA A 269 -12.04 15.59 14.06
C ALA A 269 -12.66 15.89 12.68
N GLY A 270 -13.99 15.91 12.58
CA GLY A 270 -14.70 16.28 11.36
C GLY A 270 -14.44 17.73 10.94
N ALA A 271 -14.49 18.68 11.88
CA ALA A 271 -14.20 20.10 11.62
C ALA A 271 -12.75 20.30 11.18
N LEU A 272 -11.79 19.65 11.85
CA LEU A 272 -10.38 19.65 11.47
C LEU A 272 -10.18 19.08 10.07
N PHE A 273 -10.82 17.94 9.75
CA PHE A 273 -10.75 17.36 8.42
C PHE A 273 -11.24 18.32 7.33
N ALA A 274 -12.41 18.92 7.51
CA ALA A 274 -12.97 19.86 6.53
C ALA A 274 -12.04 21.07 6.33
N ALA A 275 -11.51 21.65 7.42
CA ALA A 275 -10.59 22.77 7.38
C ALA A 275 -9.25 22.41 6.70
N LEU A 276 -8.64 21.28 7.10
CA LEU A 276 -7.37 20.81 6.55
C LEU A 276 -7.49 20.45 5.07
N LYS A 277 -8.58 19.79 4.69
CA LYS A 277 -8.86 19.45 3.28
C LYS A 277 -9.02 20.72 2.44
N TRP A 278 -9.79 21.69 2.93
CA TRP A 278 -9.96 22.97 2.23
C TRP A 278 -8.63 23.70 2.06
N GLN A 279 -7.84 23.85 3.14
CA GLN A 279 -6.52 24.47 3.08
C GLN A 279 -5.58 23.74 2.12
N ALA A 280 -5.50 22.41 2.21
CA ALA A 280 -4.68 21.60 1.32
C ALA A 280 -5.08 21.78 -0.15
N THR A 281 -6.38 21.85 -0.45
CA THR A 281 -6.88 22.08 -1.80
C THR A 281 -6.50 23.46 -2.34
N GLN A 282 -6.60 24.51 -1.51
CA GLN A 282 -6.22 25.87 -1.91
C GLN A 282 -4.72 26.01 -2.15
N LEU A 283 -3.90 25.47 -1.24
CA LEU A 283 -2.44 25.48 -1.38
C LEU A 283 -2.01 24.70 -2.61
N TYR A 284 -2.62 23.53 -2.83
CA TYR A 284 -2.34 22.71 -4.00
C TYR A 284 -2.71 23.42 -5.30
N ALA A 285 -3.89 24.07 -5.37
CA ALA A 285 -4.31 24.82 -6.54
C ALA A 285 -3.33 25.96 -6.88
N ARG A 286 -2.88 26.71 -5.87
CA ARG A 286 -1.87 27.78 -6.05
C ARG A 286 -0.55 27.23 -6.56
N ALA A 287 -0.05 26.17 -5.93
CA ALA A 287 1.20 25.53 -6.34
C ALA A 287 1.13 25.00 -7.78
N VAL A 288 0.00 24.42 -8.19
CA VAL A 288 -0.20 23.97 -9.58
C VAL A 288 -0.17 25.14 -10.55
N VAL A 289 -0.84 26.26 -10.24
CA VAL A 289 -0.82 27.45 -11.11
C VAL A 289 0.58 28.01 -11.26
N GLU A 290 1.30 28.20 -10.14
CA GLU A 290 2.69 28.69 -10.16
C GLU A 290 3.63 27.77 -10.95
N LEU A 291 3.51 26.45 -10.74
CA LEU A 291 4.32 25.47 -11.47
C LEU A 291 4.03 25.48 -12.97
N VAL A 292 2.76 25.63 -13.36
CA VAL A 292 2.36 25.70 -14.78
C VAL A 292 2.85 26.99 -15.41
N LEU A 293 2.73 28.14 -14.74
CA LEU A 293 3.26 29.42 -15.24
C LEU A 293 4.77 29.34 -15.46
N TRP A 294 5.48 28.79 -14.48
CA TRP A 294 6.92 28.55 -14.56
C TRP A 294 7.30 27.65 -15.76
N GLN A 295 6.56 26.56 -16.01
CA GLN A 295 6.79 25.69 -17.18
C GLN A 295 6.45 26.33 -18.52
N MET A 296 5.50 27.28 -18.53
CA MET A 296 5.11 28.03 -19.71
C MET A 296 6.10 29.17 -20.02
N GLY A 297 7.10 29.40 -19.17
CA GLY A 297 8.08 30.49 -19.33
C GLY A 297 7.50 31.88 -19.06
N ALA A 298 6.44 31.95 -18.25
CA ALA A 298 5.79 33.19 -17.82
C ALA A 298 6.33 33.69 -16.46
#